data_AF-J4G1C8-F1
#
_entry.id   AF-J4G1C8-F1
#
_cell.length_a   1.000
_cell.length_b   1.000
_cell.length_c   1.000
_cell.angle_alpha   90.00
_cell.angle_beta   90.00
_cell.angle_gamma   90.00
#
_symmetry.space_group_name_H-M   'P 1'
#
loop_
_entity.id
_entity.type
_entity.pdbx_description
1 polymer ?
#
loop_
_entity_poly.entity_id
_entity_poly.type
_entity_poly.pdbx_seq_one_letter_code
_entity_poly.pdbx_strand_id
1 'polypeptide(L)'
;MVKETIRKKDTKTRPKNDSRLNSDLDAAAQRPQSDVDRIDHIHKSLKSLGAPDISREDLTRLYKGQFADALGFLADHVRGRAEVDAARSAIHQARQSETRRRLVYDSTNQSLFLRAKAADSRLRDARNEFDLAQGALTERLDSFSTSQAEADDLQATLDERRLSSLLLQVLEKKEAIRSARISQLSDHMEELRRKSSEAQPIASSGDVDHTTLPRLSERKLRVENTVDTIAALRAYHVKLSSAAREVYPQQTESRLRQAIAAALDLPEDDDRVISAYEGCRRLARSRAEDNLQYGSPLPSEPSQVPSDSDLNNIHSRVAEKETAMQRLFDHTVALMLSCEQLLQSLSIFSDVTAPALRGSLLEEAAKCDGYVDILRREIVHREGLDLKSAPFRMRDKGKSPTQTLTDAQNTIERTHERQAFLRSAVLLDPAAISSRANADVAQLIEKQNEASARVTKLLSRKLQKAQAVDVLKCDIDRITVETEIVGALVGLSGRAG
;
A
#
# COMPACT_ATOMS: atom_id res chain seq x y z
N MET A 1 -0.01 36.66 16.87
CA MET A 1 0.44 37.92 16.23
C MET A 1 1.87 37.73 15.74
N VAL A 2 2.03 37.26 14.50
CA VAL A 2 3.35 37.09 13.86
C VAL A 2 3.32 37.97 12.62
N LYS A 3 4.22 38.96 12.56
CA LYS A 3 4.31 39.90 11.44
C LYS A 3 5.14 39.27 10.33
N GLU A 4 4.49 38.85 9.25
CA GLU A 4 5.16 38.49 8.00
C GLU A 4 5.61 39.76 7.27
N THR A 5 6.91 39.87 7.03
CA THR A 5 7.53 40.90 6.20
C THR A 5 7.64 40.41 4.77
N ILE A 6 6.70 40.83 3.93
CA ILE A 6 6.71 40.62 2.48
C ILE A 6 7.79 41.50 1.86
N ARG A 7 8.88 40.87 1.41
CA ARG A 7 10.00 41.53 0.72
C ARG A 7 9.68 41.58 -0.79
N LYS A 8 9.24 42.73 -1.28
CA LYS A 8 9.04 43.01 -2.71
C LYS A 8 10.39 42.94 -3.45
N LYS A 9 10.49 42.09 -4.48
CA LYS A 9 11.61 42.06 -5.42
C LYS A 9 11.27 42.97 -6.61
N ASP A 10 12.04 44.04 -6.77
CA ASP A 10 11.96 44.93 -7.92
C ASP A 10 12.43 44.22 -9.19
N THR A 11 11.53 44.15 -10.18
CA THR A 11 11.78 43.64 -11.52
C THR A 11 12.52 44.72 -12.33
N LYS A 12 13.83 44.55 -12.46
CA LYS A 12 14.69 45.41 -13.29
C LYS A 12 14.42 45.13 -14.77
N THR A 13 13.64 46.01 -15.39
CA THR A 13 13.40 46.08 -16.84
C THR A 13 14.72 46.22 -17.60
N ARG A 14 15.02 45.22 -18.45
CA ARG A 14 16.13 45.21 -19.40
C ARG A 14 15.65 45.86 -20.71
N PRO A 15 16.38 46.81 -21.31
CA PRO A 15 15.97 47.42 -22.57
C PRO A 15 16.14 46.41 -23.71
N LYS A 16 15.05 46.18 -24.45
CA LYS A 16 15.06 45.47 -25.75
C LYS A 16 15.83 46.32 -26.75
N ASN A 17 16.87 45.74 -27.34
CA ASN A 17 17.62 46.36 -28.42
C ASN A 17 17.67 45.37 -29.58
N ASP A 18 16.52 45.12 -30.19
CA ASP A 18 16.37 44.30 -31.39
C ASP A 18 15.65 45.14 -32.44
N SER A 19 16.42 45.90 -33.22
CA SER A 19 15.98 46.36 -34.53
C SER A 19 17.21 46.51 -35.40
N ARG A 20 17.10 46.03 -36.65
CA ARG A 20 18.14 45.89 -37.70
C ARG A 20 18.80 44.52 -37.72
N LEU A 21 18.10 43.57 -38.35
CA LEU A 21 18.64 42.53 -39.24
C LEU A 21 17.43 41.74 -39.78
N ASN A 22 16.62 42.38 -40.62
CA ASN A 22 15.56 41.75 -41.41
C ASN A 22 15.30 42.64 -42.63
N SER A 23 16.16 42.54 -43.64
CA SER A 23 15.93 43.16 -44.96
C SER A 23 16.38 42.31 -46.14
N ASP A 24 16.91 41.10 -45.94
CA ASP A 24 17.60 40.37 -47.00
C ASP A 24 16.91 39.04 -47.40
N LEU A 25 15.62 38.87 -47.10
CA LEU A 25 14.89 37.61 -47.37
C LEU A 25 14.00 37.60 -48.62
N ASP A 26 13.94 38.68 -49.40
CA ASP A 26 13.03 38.78 -50.56
C ASP A 26 13.70 38.61 -51.95
N ALA A 27 14.89 38.00 -52.03
CA ALA A 27 15.64 37.89 -53.29
C ALA A 27 15.85 36.47 -53.86
N ALA A 28 15.14 35.44 -53.39
CA ALA A 28 15.37 34.05 -53.81
C ALA A 28 14.18 33.37 -54.52
N ALA A 29 13.34 34.12 -55.22
CA ALA A 29 12.29 33.58 -56.09
C ALA A 29 12.71 33.61 -57.57
N GLN A 30 13.76 32.88 -57.94
CA GLN A 30 14.08 32.64 -59.36
C GLN A 30 14.47 31.18 -59.65
N ARG A 31 13.51 30.52 -60.33
CA ARG A 31 13.62 29.43 -61.32
C ARG A 31 13.84 27.98 -60.84
N PRO A 32 13.15 27.00 -61.48
CA PRO A 32 13.49 25.59 -61.35
C PRO A 32 14.80 25.35 -62.09
N GLN A 33 15.93 25.39 -61.37
CA GLN A 33 17.14 24.74 -61.84
C GLN A 33 16.82 23.26 -62.02
N SER A 34 17.20 22.70 -63.16
CA SER A 34 16.97 21.29 -63.44
C SER A 34 17.57 20.46 -62.31
N ASP A 35 16.91 19.38 -61.88
CA ASP A 35 17.41 18.55 -60.78
C ASP A 35 18.84 18.05 -61.04
N VAL A 36 19.24 17.96 -62.31
CA VAL A 36 20.60 17.63 -62.76
C VAL A 36 21.63 18.68 -62.33
N ASP A 37 21.29 19.98 -62.44
CA ASP A 37 22.19 21.07 -62.03
C ASP A 37 22.36 21.13 -60.50
N ARG A 38 21.29 20.81 -59.76
CA ARG A 38 21.32 20.74 -58.29
C ARG A 38 22.18 19.59 -57.79
N ILE A 39 22.06 18.42 -58.41
CA ILE A 39 22.87 17.24 -58.08
C ILE A 39 24.35 17.55 -58.32
N ASP A 40 24.70 18.26 -59.39
CA ASP A 40 26.08 18.66 -59.67
C ASP A 40 26.63 19.68 -58.67
N HIS A 41 25.79 20.62 -58.24
CA HIS A 41 26.16 21.57 -57.21
C HIS A 41 26.46 20.89 -55.88
N ILE A 42 25.58 19.97 -55.46
CA ILE A 42 25.72 19.21 -54.22
C ILE A 42 26.94 18.28 -54.29
N HIS A 43 27.18 17.62 -55.42
CA HIS A 43 28.37 16.78 -55.62
C HIS A 43 29.67 17.58 -55.45
N LYS A 44 29.76 18.77 -56.06
CA LYS A 44 30.91 19.67 -55.92
C LYS A 44 31.08 20.18 -54.49
N SER A 45 29.98 20.56 -53.82
CA SER A 45 30.01 21.06 -52.45
C SER A 45 30.46 19.96 -51.47
N LEU A 46 29.91 18.75 -51.58
CA LEU A 46 30.34 17.59 -50.77
C LEU A 46 31.80 17.23 -51.01
N LYS A 47 32.29 17.31 -52.25
CA LYS A 47 33.71 17.10 -52.55
C LYS A 47 34.60 18.16 -51.89
N SER A 48 34.16 19.42 -51.86
CA SER A 48 34.87 20.51 -51.15
C SER A 48 34.86 20.34 -49.62
N LEU A 49 33.86 19.64 -49.08
CA LEU A 49 33.76 19.26 -47.67
C LEU A 49 34.64 18.05 -47.30
N GLY A 50 35.27 17.41 -48.29
CA GLY A 50 36.11 16.22 -48.09
C GLY A 50 35.32 14.91 -48.02
N ALA A 51 34.13 14.85 -48.64
CA ALA A 51 33.41 13.60 -48.82
C ALA A 51 34.21 12.63 -49.71
N PRO A 52 34.10 11.30 -49.50
CA PRO A 52 34.71 10.30 -50.37
C PRO A 52 34.23 10.45 -51.82
N ASP A 53 35.03 10.02 -52.80
CA ASP A 53 34.70 10.08 -54.22
C ASP A 53 33.50 9.18 -54.54
N ILE A 54 32.30 9.72 -54.43
CA ILE A 54 31.04 9.05 -54.80
C ILE A 54 30.80 9.28 -56.29
N SER A 55 30.45 8.22 -57.02
CA SER A 55 30.13 8.34 -58.45
C SER A 55 28.86 9.18 -58.64
N ARG A 56 28.78 9.91 -59.76
CA ARG A 56 27.61 10.77 -60.04
C ARG A 56 26.31 9.94 -60.14
N GLU A 57 26.41 8.73 -60.67
CA GLU A 57 25.29 7.79 -60.76
C GLU A 57 24.81 7.33 -59.38
N ASP A 58 25.72 7.03 -58.45
CA ASP A 58 25.34 6.66 -57.08
C ASP A 58 24.72 7.83 -56.33
N LEU A 59 25.23 9.05 -56.55
CA LEU A 59 24.63 10.26 -55.98
C LEU A 59 23.20 10.46 -56.50
N THR A 60 22.94 10.28 -57.81
CA THR A 60 21.56 10.40 -58.36
C THR A 60 20.61 9.33 -57.81
N ARG A 61 21.11 8.14 -57.46
CA ARG A 61 20.31 7.08 -56.83
C ARG A 61 19.94 7.43 -55.38
N LEU A 62 20.90 7.99 -54.64
CA LEU A 62 20.75 8.41 -53.25
C LEU A 62 19.95 9.71 -53.13
N TYR A 63 20.00 10.59 -54.13
CA TYR A 63 19.32 11.88 -54.15
C TYR A 63 17.82 11.74 -54.41
N LYS A 64 17.11 11.14 -53.45
CA LYS A 64 15.64 10.96 -53.46
C LYS A 64 15.04 11.23 -52.07
N GLY A 65 13.88 11.87 -52.05
CA GLY A 65 13.10 12.12 -50.82
C GLY A 65 13.81 13.00 -49.81
N GLN A 66 13.55 12.78 -48.52
CA GLN A 66 14.05 13.62 -47.41
C GLN A 66 15.59 13.67 -47.31
N PHE A 67 16.28 12.66 -47.85
CA PHE A 67 17.74 12.63 -47.88
C PHE A 67 18.31 13.64 -48.87
N ALA A 68 17.62 13.89 -49.99
CA ALA A 68 18.02 14.92 -50.95
C ALA A 68 17.98 16.33 -50.33
N ASP A 69 16.94 16.61 -49.53
CA ASP A 69 16.80 17.88 -48.80
C ASP A 69 17.88 18.03 -47.73
N ALA A 70 18.21 16.95 -47.00
CA ALA A 70 19.29 16.96 -46.02
C ALA A 70 20.67 17.20 -46.68
N LEU A 71 20.93 16.58 -47.84
CA LEU A 71 22.16 16.81 -48.60
C LEU A 71 22.23 18.23 -49.17
N GLY A 72 21.10 18.78 -49.65
CA GLY A 72 21.01 20.17 -50.09
C GLY A 72 21.28 21.13 -48.93
N PHE A 73 20.64 20.91 -47.79
CA PHE A 73 20.85 21.72 -46.59
C PHE A 73 22.32 21.68 -46.14
N LEU A 74 22.94 20.50 -46.13
CA LEU A 74 24.36 20.36 -45.79
C LEU A 74 25.26 21.08 -46.79
N ALA A 75 25.00 20.94 -48.10
CA ALA A 75 25.77 21.60 -49.14
C ALA A 75 25.67 23.14 -49.08
N ASP A 76 24.51 23.67 -48.68
CA ASP A 76 24.25 25.11 -48.60
C ASP A 76 24.73 25.76 -47.29
N HIS A 77 24.67 25.02 -46.17
CA HIS A 77 24.88 25.60 -44.83
C HIS A 77 26.19 25.18 -44.16
N VAL A 78 26.80 24.07 -44.59
CA VAL A 78 28.09 23.64 -44.05
C VAL A 78 29.19 24.23 -44.92
N ARG A 79 29.87 25.25 -44.39
CA ARG A 79 31.05 25.82 -45.05
C ARG A 79 32.18 24.80 -45.10
N GLY A 80 32.84 24.73 -46.25
CA GLY A 80 33.95 23.82 -46.52
C GLY A 80 35.05 23.89 -45.45
N ARG A 81 35.77 22.79 -45.21
CA ARG A 81 36.94 22.77 -44.31
C ARG A 81 37.93 23.88 -44.68
N ALA A 82 38.13 24.10 -45.97
CA ALA A 82 38.98 25.17 -46.51
C ALA A 82 38.51 26.58 -46.11
N GLU A 83 37.21 26.84 -46.07
CA GLU A 83 36.68 28.15 -45.66
C GLU A 83 36.76 28.36 -44.15
N VAL A 84 36.53 27.30 -43.36
CA VAL A 84 36.72 27.33 -41.91
C VAL A 84 38.18 27.56 -41.56
N ASP A 85 39.11 26.93 -42.28
CA ASP A 85 40.55 27.13 -42.11
C ASP A 85 40.97 28.54 -42.54
N ALA A 86 40.42 29.06 -43.64
CA ALA A 86 40.63 30.46 -44.05
C ALA A 86 40.12 31.43 -42.98
N ALA A 87 38.93 31.22 -42.42
CA ALA A 87 38.37 32.04 -41.36
C ALA A 87 39.20 31.96 -40.06
N ARG A 88 39.66 30.76 -39.67
CA ARG A 88 40.58 30.59 -38.54
C ARG A 88 41.89 31.32 -38.77
N SER A 89 42.47 31.20 -39.96
CA SER A 89 43.71 31.90 -40.32
C SER A 89 43.53 33.42 -40.26
N ALA A 90 42.40 33.95 -40.73
CA ALA A 90 42.06 35.37 -40.66
C ALA A 90 41.88 35.86 -39.21
N ILE A 91 41.22 35.07 -38.35
CA ILE A 91 41.10 35.38 -36.92
C ILE A 91 42.47 35.37 -36.24
N HIS A 92 43.33 34.40 -36.58
CA HIS A 92 44.69 34.34 -36.05
C HIS A 92 45.55 35.52 -36.51
N GLN A 93 45.47 35.91 -37.79
CA GLN A 93 46.15 37.09 -38.31
C GLN A 93 45.63 38.38 -37.67
N ALA A 94 44.31 38.51 -37.50
CA ALA A 94 43.70 39.65 -36.81
C ALA A 94 44.21 39.76 -35.36
N ARG A 95 44.23 38.64 -34.62
CA ARG A 95 44.79 38.58 -33.27
C ARG A 95 46.28 38.96 -33.24
N GLN A 96 47.09 38.43 -34.16
CA GLN A 96 48.52 38.77 -34.23
C GLN A 96 48.75 40.25 -34.60
N SER A 97 47.88 40.83 -35.42
CA SER A 97 47.94 42.24 -35.81
C SER A 97 47.54 43.19 -34.67
N GLU A 98 46.56 42.81 -33.84
CA GLU A 98 46.20 43.54 -32.62
C GLU A 98 47.33 43.53 -31.59
N THR A 99 48.02 42.40 -31.44
CA THR A 99 49.17 42.29 -30.52
C THR A 99 50.34 43.18 -30.97
N ARG A 100 50.56 43.33 -32.29
CA ARG A 100 51.62 44.20 -32.84
C ARG A 100 51.28 45.70 -32.77
N ARG A 101 50.02 46.10 -32.94
CA ARG A 101 49.61 47.52 -32.88
C ARG A 101 49.59 48.11 -31.46
N ARG A 102 49.55 47.29 -30.40
CA ARG A 102 49.48 47.76 -29.00
C ARG A 102 50.83 48.03 -28.33
N LEU A 103 51.95 47.81 -29.01
CA LEU A 103 53.30 47.96 -28.42
C LEU A 103 53.88 49.39 -28.45
N VAL A 104 53.14 50.41 -28.92
CA VAL A 104 53.74 51.73 -29.22
C VAL A 104 53.30 52.87 -28.29
N TYR A 105 52.31 52.71 -27.40
CA TYR A 105 51.93 53.78 -26.45
C TYR A 105 51.68 53.25 -25.03
N ASP A 106 52.50 53.72 -24.07
CA ASP A 106 52.43 53.55 -22.60
C ASP A 106 52.24 52.12 -22.05
N SER A 107 53.33 51.37 -22.03
CA SER A 107 53.36 49.94 -21.69
C SER A 107 53.15 49.61 -20.20
N THR A 108 53.35 50.55 -19.28
CA THR A 108 53.22 50.28 -17.83
C THR A 108 51.78 50.34 -17.34
N ASN A 109 51.05 51.41 -17.67
CA ASN A 109 49.65 51.59 -17.23
C ASN A 109 48.66 50.66 -17.95
N GLN A 110 48.89 50.35 -19.23
CA GLN A 110 48.08 49.36 -19.95
C GLN A 110 48.28 47.94 -19.41
N SER A 111 49.48 47.59 -18.92
CA SER A 111 49.73 46.26 -18.34
C SER A 111 48.94 46.03 -17.05
N LEU A 112 48.83 47.06 -16.19
CA LEU A 112 48.03 47.00 -14.95
C LEU A 112 46.54 46.93 -15.26
N PHE A 113 46.05 47.70 -16.24
CA PHE A 113 44.66 47.64 -16.66
C PHE A 113 44.28 46.27 -17.24
N LEU A 114 45.13 45.69 -18.10
CA LEU A 114 44.90 44.34 -18.66
C LEU A 114 44.96 43.26 -17.58
N ARG A 115 45.88 43.38 -16.60
CA ARG A 115 45.98 42.46 -15.47
C ARG A 115 44.76 42.58 -14.54
N ALA A 116 44.28 43.79 -14.28
CA ALA A 116 43.05 44.03 -13.53
C ALA A 116 41.83 43.45 -14.27
N LYS A 117 41.72 43.65 -15.58
CA LYS A 117 40.63 43.09 -16.40
C LYS A 117 40.66 41.54 -16.43
N ALA A 118 41.85 40.95 -16.47
CA ALA A 118 42.01 39.49 -16.40
C ALA A 118 41.70 38.94 -14.99
N ALA A 119 42.03 39.68 -13.93
CA ALA A 119 41.62 39.34 -12.58
C ALA A 119 40.10 39.42 -12.42
N ASP A 120 39.48 40.46 -12.98
CA ASP A 120 38.02 40.66 -13.01
C ASP A 120 37.31 39.53 -13.77
N SER A 121 37.83 39.11 -14.93
CA SER A 121 37.26 37.99 -15.67
C SER A 121 37.34 36.70 -14.85
N ARG A 122 38.49 36.42 -14.23
CA ARG A 122 38.66 35.25 -13.34
C ARG A 122 37.72 35.27 -12.14
N LEU A 123 37.50 36.43 -11.53
CA LEU A 123 36.54 36.57 -10.43
C LEU A 123 35.10 36.34 -10.89
N ARG A 124 34.74 36.81 -12.09
CA ARG A 124 33.41 36.53 -12.66
C ARG A 124 33.25 35.05 -13.01
N ASP A 125 34.28 34.42 -13.58
CA ASP A 125 34.27 33.00 -13.91
C ASP A 125 34.14 32.16 -12.63
N ALA A 126 34.94 32.45 -11.59
CA ALA A 126 34.86 31.79 -10.29
C ALA A 126 33.49 32.00 -9.61
N ARG A 127 32.90 33.19 -9.75
CA ARG A 127 31.54 33.47 -9.25
C ARG A 127 30.49 32.66 -9.99
N ASN A 128 30.57 32.58 -11.31
CA ASN A 128 29.67 31.77 -12.11
C ASN A 128 29.80 30.28 -11.77
N GLU A 129 31.02 29.78 -11.57
CA GLU A 129 31.29 28.42 -11.11
C GLU A 129 30.69 28.16 -9.72
N PHE A 130 30.84 29.11 -8.80
CA PHE A 130 30.21 29.04 -7.48
C PHE A 130 28.69 29.00 -7.57
N ASP A 131 28.07 29.90 -8.35
CA ASP A 131 26.62 29.95 -8.52
C ASP A 131 26.09 28.66 -9.18
N LEU A 132 26.83 28.07 -10.13
CA LEU A 132 26.50 26.78 -10.74
C LEU A 132 26.63 25.63 -9.74
N ALA A 133 27.71 25.60 -8.93
CA ALA A 133 27.91 24.59 -7.90
C ALA A 133 26.83 24.69 -6.80
N GLN A 134 26.45 25.91 -6.42
CA GLN A 134 25.36 26.16 -5.49
C GLN A 134 24.03 25.68 -6.05
N GLY A 135 23.73 25.97 -7.33
CA GLY A 135 22.54 25.47 -8.03
C GLY A 135 22.48 23.94 -8.06
N ALA A 136 23.59 23.28 -8.40
CA ALA A 136 23.68 21.82 -8.39
C ALA A 136 23.50 21.21 -6.99
N LEU A 137 23.99 21.89 -5.94
CA LEU A 137 23.78 21.46 -4.56
C LEU A 137 22.30 21.60 -4.15
N THR A 138 21.64 22.71 -4.50
CA THR A 138 20.21 22.88 -4.21
C THR A 138 19.35 21.86 -4.94
N GLU A 139 19.63 21.60 -6.23
CA GLU A 139 18.94 20.55 -6.99
C GLU A 139 19.12 19.16 -6.36
N ARG A 140 20.33 18.86 -5.86
CA ARG A 140 20.59 17.60 -5.14
C ARG A 140 19.82 17.53 -3.82
N LEU A 141 19.76 18.61 -3.04
CA LEU A 141 18.99 18.66 -1.80
C LEU A 141 17.49 18.47 -2.05
N ASP A 142 16.95 19.09 -3.10
CA ASP A 142 15.55 18.92 -3.50
C ASP A 142 15.26 17.49 -3.96
N SER A 143 16.18 16.89 -4.74
CA SER A 143 16.07 15.47 -5.15
C SER A 143 16.17 14.51 -3.96
N PHE A 144 16.95 14.86 -2.94
CA PHE A 144 17.06 14.09 -1.71
C PHE A 144 15.79 14.21 -0.86
N SER A 145 15.23 15.42 -0.73
CA SER A 145 13.99 15.66 -0.01
C SER A 145 12.80 14.91 -0.63
N THR A 146 12.71 14.90 -1.97
CA THR A 146 11.67 14.15 -2.68
C THR A 146 11.85 12.64 -2.52
N SER A 147 13.08 12.12 -2.65
CA SER A 147 13.37 10.71 -2.39
C SER A 147 13.11 10.30 -0.94
N GLN A 148 13.30 11.20 0.03
CA GLN A 148 13.00 10.94 1.44
C GLN A 148 11.49 10.87 1.67
N ALA A 149 10.72 11.80 1.10
CA ALA A 149 9.26 11.78 1.19
C ALA A 149 8.68 10.49 0.57
N GLU A 150 9.19 10.07 -0.59
CA GLU A 150 8.81 8.79 -1.21
C GLU A 150 9.16 7.58 -0.33
N ALA A 151 10.31 7.60 0.35
CA ALA A 151 10.70 6.54 1.27
C ALA A 151 9.76 6.46 2.48
N ASP A 152 9.35 7.60 3.02
CA ASP A 152 8.42 7.70 4.15
C ASP A 152 7.01 7.22 3.75
N ASP A 153 6.51 7.61 2.57
CA ASP A 153 5.23 7.11 2.02
C ASP A 153 5.26 5.59 1.78
N LEU A 154 6.36 5.07 1.22
CA LEU A 154 6.55 3.63 1.04
C LEU A 154 6.65 2.87 2.37
N GLN A 155 7.14 3.52 3.42
CA GLN A 155 7.20 2.94 4.75
C GLN A 155 5.81 2.88 5.39
N ALA A 156 5.04 3.97 5.28
CA ALA A 156 3.65 4.03 5.76
C ALA A 156 2.76 2.96 5.09
N THR A 157 2.85 2.82 3.76
CA THR A 157 2.11 1.79 3.02
C THR A 157 2.54 0.36 3.37
N LEU A 158 3.82 0.14 3.70
CA LEU A 158 4.29 -1.18 4.16
C LEU A 158 3.70 -1.50 5.54
N ASP A 159 3.67 -0.54 6.45
CA ASP A 159 3.11 -0.74 7.79
C ASP A 159 1.59 -0.95 7.75
N GLU A 160 0.86 -0.26 6.85
CA GLU A 160 -0.55 -0.55 6.56
C GLU A 160 -0.75 -1.98 6.03
N ARG A 161 0.09 -2.42 5.08
CA ARG A 161 0.03 -3.80 4.56
C ARG A 161 0.34 -4.84 5.64
N ARG A 162 1.30 -4.57 6.53
CA ARG A 162 1.58 -5.44 7.69
C ARG A 162 0.38 -5.56 8.61
N LEU A 163 -0.29 -4.45 8.91
CA LEU A 163 -1.49 -4.44 9.73
C LEU A 163 -2.62 -5.23 9.08
N SER A 164 -2.86 -5.03 7.77
CA SER A 164 -3.88 -5.78 7.03
C SER A 164 -3.60 -7.29 7.00
N SER A 165 -2.33 -7.69 6.86
CA SER A 165 -1.90 -9.10 6.89
C SER A 165 -2.12 -9.73 8.27
N LEU A 166 -1.78 -9.01 9.34
CA LEU A 166 -2.04 -9.45 10.72
C LEU A 166 -3.55 -9.65 10.95
N LEU A 167 -4.39 -8.73 10.47
CA LEU A 167 -5.84 -8.84 10.58
C LEU A 167 -6.36 -10.08 9.83
N LEU A 168 -5.90 -10.29 8.60
CA LEU A 168 -6.26 -11.48 7.81
C LEU A 168 -5.84 -12.79 8.51
N GLN A 169 -4.64 -12.85 9.11
CA GLN A 169 -4.20 -14.01 9.89
C GLN A 169 -5.08 -14.25 11.13
N VAL A 170 -5.49 -13.19 11.82
CA VAL A 170 -6.40 -13.30 12.97
C VAL A 170 -7.78 -13.81 12.53
N LEU A 171 -8.29 -13.31 11.39
CA LEU A 171 -9.55 -13.78 10.81
C LEU A 171 -9.47 -15.24 10.38
N GLU A 172 -8.38 -15.65 9.74
CA GLU A 172 -8.14 -17.04 9.34
C GLU A 172 -8.10 -17.97 10.57
N LYS A 173 -7.41 -17.57 11.65
CA LYS A 173 -7.43 -18.31 12.92
C LYS A 173 -8.82 -18.42 13.53
N LYS A 174 -9.60 -17.33 13.51
CA LYS A 174 -10.99 -17.35 14.00
C LYS A 174 -11.88 -18.27 13.16
N GLU A 175 -11.68 -18.28 11.84
CA GLU A 175 -12.40 -19.17 10.93
C GLU A 175 -12.02 -20.64 11.11
N ALA A 176 -10.75 -20.93 11.37
CA ALA A 176 -10.29 -22.27 11.73
C ALA A 176 -10.92 -22.76 13.04
N ILE A 177 -11.05 -21.89 14.05
CA ILE A 177 -11.75 -22.23 15.30
C ILE A 177 -13.26 -22.43 15.05
N ARG A 178 -13.88 -21.59 14.21
CA ARG A 178 -15.30 -21.69 13.86
C ARG A 178 -15.60 -23.01 13.16
N SER A 179 -14.81 -23.36 12.15
CA SER A 179 -14.94 -24.62 11.41
C SER A 179 -14.71 -25.85 12.30
N ALA A 180 -13.72 -25.80 13.21
CA ALA A 180 -13.51 -26.87 14.20
C ALA A 180 -14.74 -27.06 15.12
N ARG A 181 -15.35 -25.97 15.60
CA ARG A 181 -16.59 -26.04 16.42
C ARG A 181 -17.77 -26.59 15.62
N ILE A 182 -17.91 -26.20 14.35
CA ILE A 182 -18.96 -26.73 13.47
C ILE A 182 -18.77 -28.23 13.24
N SER A 183 -17.53 -28.69 13.04
CA SER A 183 -17.21 -30.12 12.94
C SER A 183 -17.62 -30.87 14.21
N GLN A 184 -17.23 -30.36 15.39
CA GLN A 184 -17.61 -30.97 16.67
C GLN A 184 -19.14 -31.01 16.87
N LEU A 185 -19.85 -29.96 16.45
CA LEU A 185 -21.30 -29.93 16.49
C LEU A 185 -21.90 -31.02 15.58
N SER A 186 -21.34 -31.20 14.38
CA SER A 186 -21.73 -32.27 13.46
C SER A 186 -21.53 -33.65 14.10
N ASP A 187 -20.36 -33.88 14.71
CA ASP A 187 -20.04 -35.14 15.39
C ASP A 187 -21.04 -35.43 16.53
N HIS A 188 -21.37 -34.42 17.34
CA HIS A 188 -22.38 -34.56 18.39
C HIS A 188 -23.79 -34.82 17.86
N MET A 189 -24.16 -34.20 16.73
CA MET A 189 -25.44 -34.44 16.08
C MET A 189 -25.54 -35.86 15.51
N GLU A 190 -24.45 -36.38 14.95
CA GLU A 190 -24.35 -37.78 14.51
C GLU A 190 -24.41 -38.75 15.69
N GLU A 191 -23.72 -38.45 16.80
CA GLU A 191 -23.79 -39.25 18.02
C GLU A 191 -25.21 -39.29 18.60
N LEU A 192 -25.92 -38.14 18.61
CA LEU A 192 -27.31 -38.07 19.03
C LEU A 192 -28.23 -38.85 18.09
N ARG A 193 -28.04 -38.76 16.77
CA ARG A 193 -28.78 -39.57 15.80
C ARG A 193 -28.56 -41.06 16.05
N ARG A 194 -27.31 -41.48 16.27
CA ARG A 194 -26.95 -42.87 16.58
C ARG A 194 -27.62 -43.36 17.86
N LYS A 195 -27.56 -42.58 18.93
CA LYS A 195 -28.25 -42.89 20.20
C LYS A 195 -29.76 -42.93 20.04
N SER A 196 -30.34 -42.05 19.21
CA SER A 196 -31.78 -42.05 18.93
C SER A 196 -32.23 -43.26 18.11
N SER A 197 -31.38 -43.77 17.21
CA SER A 197 -31.65 -45.01 16.46
C SER A 197 -31.40 -46.28 17.28
N GLU A 198 -30.46 -46.24 18.24
CA GLU A 198 -30.19 -47.35 19.17
C GLU A 198 -31.24 -47.45 20.28
N ALA A 199 -31.91 -46.34 20.62
CA ALA A 199 -33.07 -46.35 21.48
C ALA A 199 -34.22 -47.09 20.77
N GLN A 200 -34.30 -48.40 21.03
CA GLN A 200 -35.35 -49.27 20.48
C GLN A 200 -36.74 -48.64 20.65
N PRO A 201 -37.65 -48.83 19.68
CA PRO A 201 -39.04 -48.48 19.87
C PRO A 201 -39.54 -49.28 21.07
N ILE A 202 -39.83 -48.59 22.17
CA ILE A 202 -40.47 -49.18 23.33
C ILE A 202 -41.79 -49.73 22.81
N ALA A 203 -41.82 -51.05 22.62
CA ALA A 203 -43.02 -51.77 22.28
C ALA A 203 -44.05 -51.40 23.36
N SER A 204 -45.12 -50.76 22.92
CA SER A 204 -46.29 -50.47 23.72
C SER A 204 -46.97 -51.79 24.09
N SER A 205 -46.44 -52.51 25.08
CA SER A 205 -47.23 -53.47 25.84
C SER A 205 -47.60 -52.80 27.14
N GLY A 206 -48.89 -52.48 27.28
CA GLY A 206 -49.45 -52.17 28.57
C GLY A 206 -49.21 -53.32 29.53
N ASP A 207 -48.84 -53.02 30.77
CA ASP A 207 -49.81 -53.15 31.85
C ASP A 207 -49.35 -52.28 33.02
N VAL A 208 -50.32 -51.86 33.79
CA VAL A 208 -50.22 -50.97 34.94
C VAL A 208 -49.44 -51.66 36.06
N ASP A 209 -48.43 -50.99 36.61
CA ASP A 209 -48.27 -50.96 38.07
C ASP A 209 -47.41 -49.78 38.54
N HIS A 210 -48.06 -48.93 39.33
CA HIS A 210 -47.47 -47.80 40.01
C HIS A 210 -46.73 -48.31 41.25
N THR A 211 -45.39 -48.24 41.28
CA THR A 211 -44.56 -47.87 42.45
C THR A 211 -43.13 -48.38 42.28
N THR A 212 -42.23 -47.58 41.69
CA THR A 212 -40.82 -47.53 42.10
C THR A 212 -40.12 -46.32 41.48
N LEU A 213 -39.85 -45.34 42.33
CA LEU A 213 -38.66 -44.47 42.43
C LEU A 213 -37.96 -43.99 41.12
N PRO A 214 -37.91 -42.67 40.88
CA PRO A 214 -37.16 -42.13 39.75
C PRO A 214 -35.66 -42.19 40.05
N ARG A 215 -34.96 -43.06 39.31
CA ARG A 215 -33.49 -43.10 39.23
C ARG A 215 -32.99 -41.76 38.70
N LEU A 216 -32.35 -40.97 39.57
CA LEU A 216 -31.72 -39.69 39.28
C LEU A 216 -30.53 -39.91 38.32
N SER A 217 -30.80 -39.86 37.03
CA SER A 217 -29.79 -39.65 36.00
C SER A 217 -29.20 -38.26 36.16
N GLU A 218 -27.86 -38.19 36.23
CA GLU A 218 -27.05 -36.98 36.25
C GLU A 218 -27.38 -36.06 35.06
N ARG A 219 -28.40 -35.22 35.22
CA ARG A 219 -28.72 -34.17 34.26
C ARG A 219 -27.63 -33.10 34.34
N LYS A 220 -26.73 -33.09 33.36
CA LYS A 220 -25.86 -31.96 33.05
C LYS A 220 -26.69 -30.67 33.11
N LEU A 221 -26.33 -29.77 34.02
CA LEU A 221 -26.96 -28.45 34.13
C LEU A 221 -26.71 -27.69 32.82
N ARG A 222 -27.73 -27.62 31.96
CA ARG A 222 -27.75 -26.68 30.85
C ARG A 222 -27.90 -25.27 31.42
N VAL A 223 -27.21 -24.30 30.82
CA VAL A 223 -27.30 -22.87 31.16
C VAL A 223 -28.74 -22.34 31.00
N GLU A 224 -29.53 -22.99 30.14
CA GLU A 224 -30.98 -22.82 30.02
C GLU A 224 -31.68 -23.01 31.38
N ASN A 225 -31.29 -24.02 32.17
CA ASN A 225 -31.89 -24.27 33.48
C ASN A 225 -31.56 -23.17 34.50
N THR A 226 -30.41 -22.49 34.41
CA THR A 226 -30.10 -21.35 35.29
C THR A 226 -30.88 -20.09 34.90
N VAL A 227 -31.10 -19.86 33.61
CA VAL A 227 -31.96 -18.78 33.12
C VAL A 227 -33.42 -19.07 33.47
N ASP A 228 -33.87 -20.31 33.28
CA ASP A 228 -35.22 -20.75 33.59
C ASP A 228 -35.48 -20.76 35.10
N THR A 229 -34.51 -21.14 35.93
CA THR A 229 -34.67 -21.04 37.39
C THR A 229 -34.69 -19.60 37.84
N ILE A 230 -33.82 -18.71 37.35
CA ILE A 230 -33.88 -17.27 37.70
C ILE A 230 -35.18 -16.65 37.18
N ALA A 231 -35.63 -17.00 35.97
CA ALA A 231 -36.90 -16.54 35.42
C ALA A 231 -38.10 -17.07 36.22
N ALA A 232 -38.07 -18.33 36.65
CA ALA A 232 -39.08 -18.91 37.53
C ALA A 232 -39.08 -18.26 38.91
N LEU A 233 -37.90 -17.93 39.47
CA LEU A 233 -37.75 -17.26 40.75
C LEU A 233 -38.24 -15.80 40.68
N ARG A 234 -37.96 -15.10 39.57
CA ARG A 234 -38.52 -13.78 39.27
C ARG A 234 -40.03 -13.83 39.07
N ALA A 235 -40.53 -14.80 38.30
CA ALA A 235 -41.96 -15.01 38.10
C ALA A 235 -42.65 -15.35 39.44
N TYR A 236 -42.00 -16.12 40.30
CA TYR A 236 -42.46 -16.42 41.65
C TYR A 236 -42.50 -15.15 42.53
N HIS A 237 -41.45 -14.32 42.55
CA HIS A 237 -41.49 -13.05 43.27
C HIS A 237 -42.52 -12.06 42.72
N VAL A 238 -42.72 -12.01 41.41
CA VAL A 238 -43.79 -11.20 40.79
C VAL A 238 -45.15 -11.74 41.20
N LYS A 239 -45.37 -13.06 41.18
CA LYS A 239 -46.62 -13.68 41.66
C LYS A 239 -46.84 -13.51 43.16
N LEU A 240 -45.79 -13.57 43.97
CA LEU A 240 -45.86 -13.36 45.42
C LEU A 240 -46.17 -11.89 45.74
N SER A 241 -45.55 -10.96 45.02
CA SER A 241 -45.82 -9.52 45.18
C SER A 241 -47.18 -9.11 44.62
N SER A 242 -47.67 -9.78 43.57
CA SER A 242 -49.04 -9.59 43.07
C SER A 242 -50.05 -10.19 44.04
N ALA A 243 -49.82 -11.41 44.55
CA ALA A 243 -50.67 -12.03 45.57
C ALA A 243 -50.68 -11.24 46.89
N ALA A 244 -49.55 -10.63 47.27
CA ALA A 244 -49.48 -9.73 48.42
C ALA A 244 -50.18 -8.37 48.17
N ARG A 245 -50.35 -7.96 46.91
CA ARG A 245 -51.08 -6.75 46.49
C ARG A 245 -52.56 -7.00 46.20
N GLU A 246 -52.99 -8.24 45.98
CA GLU A 246 -54.38 -8.58 45.74
C GLU A 246 -55.18 -8.49 47.05
N VAL A 247 -55.72 -7.30 47.30
CA VAL A 247 -56.57 -6.94 48.46
C VAL A 247 -57.99 -7.55 48.39
N TYR A 248 -58.27 -8.50 47.47
CA TYR A 248 -59.63 -9.05 47.30
C TYR A 248 -59.72 -10.59 47.34
N PRO A 249 -59.27 -11.27 48.42
CA PRO A 249 -59.50 -12.70 48.58
C PRO A 249 -61.00 -13.05 48.55
N GLN A 250 -61.85 -12.15 49.05
CA GLN A 250 -63.29 -12.38 49.17
C GLN A 250 -64.02 -12.63 47.84
N GLN A 251 -63.60 -12.01 46.74
CA GLN A 251 -64.25 -12.20 45.43
C GLN A 251 -63.88 -13.53 44.77
N THR A 252 -62.65 -14.00 44.98
CA THR A 252 -62.22 -15.33 44.49
C THR A 252 -62.81 -16.45 45.34
N GLU A 253 -62.93 -16.24 46.65
CA GLU A 253 -63.58 -17.19 47.55
C GLU A 253 -65.08 -17.33 47.23
N SER A 254 -65.78 -16.23 46.98
CA SER A 254 -67.21 -16.27 46.61
C SER A 254 -67.43 -16.97 45.27
N ARG A 255 -66.59 -16.72 44.26
CA ARG A 255 -66.66 -17.44 42.97
C ARG A 255 -66.41 -18.93 43.10
N LEU A 256 -65.46 -19.36 43.95
CA LEU A 256 -65.21 -20.78 44.17
C LEU A 256 -66.38 -21.44 44.91
N ARG A 257 -66.94 -20.77 45.92
CA ARG A 257 -68.15 -21.26 46.61
C ARG A 257 -69.34 -21.38 45.67
N GLN A 258 -69.56 -20.38 44.82
CA GLN A 258 -70.60 -20.40 43.79
C GLN A 258 -70.40 -21.54 42.78
N ALA A 259 -69.18 -21.81 42.36
CA ALA A 259 -68.88 -22.94 41.47
C ALA A 259 -69.12 -24.30 42.14
N ILE A 260 -68.79 -24.43 43.42
CA ILE A 260 -69.05 -25.65 44.21
C ILE A 260 -70.56 -25.82 44.45
N ALA A 261 -71.26 -24.74 44.77
CA ALA A 261 -72.72 -24.71 44.92
C ALA A 261 -73.42 -25.15 43.63
N ALA A 262 -73.00 -24.60 42.49
CA ALA A 262 -73.50 -24.97 41.18
C ALA A 262 -73.17 -26.43 40.79
N ALA A 263 -72.02 -26.97 41.21
CA ALA A 263 -71.65 -28.36 40.92
C ALA A 263 -72.38 -29.38 41.80
N LEU A 264 -72.85 -28.97 42.97
CA LEU A 264 -73.60 -29.82 43.91
C LEU A 264 -75.11 -29.61 43.83
N ASP A 265 -75.57 -28.67 42.99
CA ASP A 265 -76.97 -28.22 42.89
C ASP A 265 -77.57 -27.80 44.24
N LEU A 266 -76.78 -27.13 45.08
CA LEU A 266 -77.15 -26.67 46.43
C LEU A 266 -76.97 -25.15 46.57
N PRO A 267 -77.69 -24.47 47.49
CA PRO A 267 -77.48 -23.05 47.75
C PRO A 267 -76.10 -22.78 48.35
N GLU A 268 -75.55 -21.58 48.11
CA GLU A 268 -74.19 -21.18 48.51
C GLU A 268 -73.93 -21.28 50.03
N ASP A 269 -74.98 -21.17 50.84
CA ASP A 269 -74.93 -21.21 52.31
C ASP A 269 -75.17 -22.60 52.91
N ASP A 270 -75.30 -23.66 52.10
CA ASP A 270 -75.45 -25.03 52.60
C ASP A 270 -74.15 -25.53 53.26
N ASP A 271 -74.26 -26.15 54.44
CA ASP A 271 -73.14 -26.74 55.18
C ASP A 271 -72.29 -27.70 54.33
N ARG A 272 -72.91 -28.39 53.36
CA ARG A 272 -72.19 -29.28 52.44
C ARG A 272 -71.27 -28.52 51.49
N VAL A 273 -71.70 -27.37 50.98
CA VAL A 273 -70.90 -26.49 50.11
C VAL A 273 -69.76 -25.86 50.91
N ILE A 274 -70.03 -25.44 52.15
CA ILE A 274 -69.01 -24.89 53.06
C ILE A 274 -67.94 -25.95 53.38
N SER A 275 -68.35 -27.18 53.71
CA SER A 275 -67.42 -28.28 53.99
C SER A 275 -66.56 -28.66 52.79
N ALA A 276 -67.15 -28.72 51.60
CA ALA A 276 -66.42 -28.97 50.35
C ALA A 276 -65.41 -27.86 50.03
N TYR A 277 -65.82 -26.59 50.21
CA TYR A 277 -64.94 -25.43 50.08
C TYR A 277 -63.74 -25.50 51.05
N GLU A 278 -63.97 -25.81 52.32
CA GLU A 278 -62.90 -25.97 53.31
C GLU A 278 -61.98 -27.16 53.00
N GLY A 279 -62.51 -28.24 52.45
CA GLY A 279 -61.75 -29.37 51.94
C GLY A 279 -60.81 -28.97 50.81
N CYS A 280 -61.33 -28.28 49.79
CA CYS A 280 -60.54 -27.74 48.69
C CYS A 280 -59.48 -26.75 49.19
N ARG A 281 -59.81 -25.88 50.15
CA ARG A 281 -58.87 -24.93 50.74
C ARG A 281 -57.73 -25.63 51.47
N ARG A 282 -58.03 -26.66 52.28
CA ARG A 282 -57.00 -27.46 52.98
C ARG A 282 -56.08 -28.18 52.00
N LEU A 283 -56.65 -28.80 50.97
CA LEU A 283 -55.90 -29.54 49.97
C LEU A 283 -55.02 -28.60 49.12
N ALA A 284 -55.53 -27.42 48.76
CA ALA A 284 -54.76 -26.39 48.08
C ALA A 284 -53.62 -25.86 48.95
N ARG A 285 -53.85 -25.65 50.26
CA ARG A 285 -52.80 -25.26 51.21
C ARG A 285 -51.73 -26.34 51.34
N SER A 286 -52.10 -27.59 51.54
CA SER A 286 -51.14 -28.71 51.59
C SER A 286 -50.32 -28.81 50.31
N ARG A 287 -50.96 -28.73 49.13
CA ARG A 287 -50.23 -28.71 47.85
C ARG A 287 -49.33 -27.49 47.69
N ALA A 288 -49.76 -26.32 48.18
CA ALA A 288 -48.95 -25.12 48.14
C ALA A 288 -47.73 -25.27 49.06
N GLU A 289 -47.92 -25.78 50.28
CA GLU A 289 -46.85 -26.08 51.24
C GLU A 289 -45.87 -27.10 50.66
N ASP A 290 -46.35 -28.19 50.05
CA ASP A 290 -45.50 -29.20 49.41
C ASP A 290 -44.71 -28.64 48.22
N ASN A 291 -45.31 -27.74 47.43
CA ASN A 291 -44.63 -27.08 46.31
C ASN A 291 -43.67 -25.95 46.75
N LEU A 292 -43.89 -25.37 47.93
CA LEU A 292 -43.06 -24.31 48.52
C LEU A 292 -41.88 -24.87 49.31
N GLN A 293 -41.93 -26.14 49.70
CA GLN A 293 -40.78 -26.82 50.29
C GLN A 293 -39.65 -26.83 49.27
N TYR A 294 -38.66 -25.96 49.49
CA TYR A 294 -37.41 -26.00 48.76
C TYR A 294 -36.81 -27.39 48.95
N GLY A 295 -36.75 -28.15 47.86
CA GLY A 295 -36.07 -29.45 47.80
C GLY A 295 -34.59 -29.26 48.04
N SER A 296 -34.23 -29.09 49.31
CA SER A 296 -32.85 -28.95 49.73
C SER A 296 -32.09 -30.20 49.30
N PRO A 297 -30.87 -30.06 48.76
CA PRO A 297 -30.00 -31.21 48.53
C PRO A 297 -29.55 -31.87 49.85
N LEU A 298 -29.89 -31.27 51.00
CA LEU A 298 -29.72 -31.90 52.30
C LEU A 298 -30.85 -32.92 52.53
N PRO A 299 -30.54 -34.13 53.01
CA PRO A 299 -31.55 -35.13 53.33
C PRO A 299 -32.57 -34.53 54.31
N SER A 300 -33.85 -34.62 53.95
CA SER A 300 -34.95 -34.04 54.74
C SER A 300 -35.29 -34.85 56.00
N GLU A 301 -34.55 -35.94 56.26
CA GLU A 301 -34.78 -36.77 57.45
C GLU A 301 -34.12 -36.13 58.68
N PRO A 302 -34.91 -35.66 59.67
CA PRO A 302 -34.38 -34.97 60.85
C PRO A 302 -33.62 -35.90 61.83
N SER A 303 -33.53 -37.20 61.55
CA SER A 303 -32.85 -38.16 62.43
C SER A 303 -31.40 -38.48 62.05
N GLN A 304 -30.91 -37.98 60.90
CA GLN A 304 -29.53 -38.18 60.50
C GLN A 304 -28.83 -36.83 60.54
N VAL A 305 -28.07 -36.59 61.62
CA VAL A 305 -27.10 -35.49 61.65
C VAL A 305 -26.20 -35.69 60.44
N PRO A 306 -26.16 -34.75 59.48
CA PRO A 306 -25.34 -34.90 58.28
C PRO A 306 -23.90 -35.12 58.73
N SER A 307 -23.27 -36.18 58.23
CA SER A 307 -21.90 -36.49 58.59
C SER A 307 -20.99 -35.33 58.18
N ASP A 308 -19.93 -35.07 58.95
CA ASP A 308 -18.96 -34.01 58.59
C ASP A 308 -18.39 -34.19 57.17
N SER A 309 -18.36 -35.43 56.66
CA SER A 309 -18.00 -35.70 55.26
C SER A 309 -19.01 -35.16 54.25
N ASP A 310 -20.31 -35.23 54.54
CA ASP A 310 -21.35 -34.71 53.65
C ASP A 310 -21.34 -33.18 53.61
N LEU A 311 -21.13 -32.54 54.76
CA LEU A 311 -20.96 -31.09 54.84
C LEU A 311 -19.71 -30.63 54.08
N ASN A 312 -18.58 -31.33 54.22
CA ASN A 312 -17.36 -31.04 53.47
C ASN A 312 -17.55 -31.25 51.96
N ASN A 313 -18.29 -32.28 51.54
CA ASN A 313 -18.62 -32.53 50.13
C ASN A 313 -19.54 -31.45 49.54
N ILE A 314 -20.47 -30.91 50.35
CA ILE A 314 -21.31 -29.79 49.91
C ILE A 314 -20.48 -28.52 49.81
N HIS A 315 -19.60 -28.25 50.78
CA HIS A 315 -18.70 -27.10 50.75
C HIS A 315 -17.74 -27.13 49.57
N SER A 316 -17.14 -28.29 49.26
CA SER A 316 -16.25 -28.42 48.10
C SER A 316 -16.99 -28.16 46.79
N ARG A 317 -18.21 -28.72 46.63
CA ARG A 317 -19.06 -28.47 45.46
C ARG A 317 -19.49 -27.01 45.33
N VAL A 318 -19.76 -26.33 46.44
CA VAL A 318 -20.10 -24.89 46.44
C VAL A 318 -18.88 -24.08 46.03
N ALA A 319 -17.69 -24.36 46.58
CA ALA A 319 -16.44 -23.68 46.22
C ALA A 319 -16.06 -23.92 44.74
N GLU A 320 -16.25 -25.13 44.20
CA GLU A 320 -16.05 -25.42 42.79
C GLU A 320 -17.00 -24.61 41.89
N LYS A 321 -18.28 -24.51 42.28
CA LYS A 321 -19.26 -23.71 41.54
C LYS A 321 -18.97 -22.21 41.63
N GLU A 322 -18.55 -21.74 42.79
CA GLU A 322 -18.16 -20.35 43.00
C GLU A 322 -16.96 -19.98 42.12
N THR A 323 -15.90 -20.80 42.13
CA THR A 323 -14.74 -20.57 41.26
C THR A 323 -15.09 -20.68 39.77
N ALA A 324 -16.01 -21.57 39.38
CA ALA A 324 -16.51 -21.64 38.01
C ALA A 324 -17.31 -20.38 37.62
N MET A 325 -18.17 -19.87 38.51
CA MET A 325 -18.91 -18.62 38.28
C MET A 325 -17.98 -17.42 38.22
N GLN A 326 -16.96 -17.35 39.08
CA GLN A 326 -15.94 -16.30 39.06
C GLN A 326 -15.22 -16.27 37.70
N ARG A 327 -14.76 -17.44 37.21
CA ARG A 327 -14.10 -17.55 35.91
C ARG A 327 -14.99 -17.13 34.75
N LEU A 328 -16.27 -17.52 34.78
CA LEU A 328 -17.25 -17.11 33.76
C LEU A 328 -17.47 -15.59 33.80
N PHE A 329 -17.60 -15.02 35.00
CA PHE A 329 -17.73 -13.58 35.19
C PHE A 329 -16.51 -12.83 34.65
N ASP A 330 -15.29 -13.24 35.02
CA ASP A 330 -14.05 -12.65 34.53
C ASP A 330 -13.96 -12.74 32.99
N HIS A 331 -14.38 -13.86 32.41
CA HIS A 331 -14.43 -14.03 30.97
C HIS A 331 -15.43 -13.08 30.30
N THR A 332 -16.62 -12.89 30.89
CA THR A 332 -17.61 -11.94 30.38
C THR A 332 -17.15 -10.49 30.47
N VAL A 333 -16.44 -10.12 31.55
CA VAL A 333 -15.84 -8.78 31.70
C VAL A 333 -14.74 -8.56 30.66
N ALA A 334 -13.87 -9.55 30.46
CA ALA A 334 -12.83 -9.49 29.42
C ALA A 334 -13.44 -9.35 28.01
N LEU A 335 -14.51 -10.10 27.72
CA LEU A 335 -15.23 -9.99 26.46
C LEU A 335 -15.84 -8.58 26.28
N MET A 336 -16.49 -8.05 27.32
CA MET A 336 -17.07 -6.70 27.29
C MET A 336 -16.02 -5.63 27.00
N LEU A 337 -14.88 -5.67 27.69
CA LEU A 337 -13.75 -4.76 27.45
C LEU A 337 -13.21 -4.88 26.02
N SER A 338 -13.11 -6.10 25.49
CA SER A 338 -12.67 -6.32 24.12
C SER A 338 -13.66 -5.74 23.09
N CYS A 339 -14.97 -5.86 23.34
CA CYS A 339 -16.00 -5.28 22.50
C CYS A 339 -15.95 -3.75 22.53
N GLU A 340 -15.74 -3.15 23.70
CA GLU A 340 -15.60 -1.69 23.86
C GLU A 340 -14.39 -1.16 23.09
N GLN A 341 -13.23 -1.82 23.18
CA GLN A 341 -12.03 -1.46 22.42
C GLN A 341 -12.23 -1.58 20.90
N LEU A 342 -12.97 -2.60 20.45
CA LEU A 342 -13.30 -2.75 19.03
C LEU A 342 -14.25 -1.66 18.54
N LEU A 343 -15.25 -1.28 19.35
CA LEU A 343 -16.14 -0.16 19.03
C LEU A 343 -15.39 1.17 18.99
N GLN A 344 -14.46 1.39 19.92
CA GLN A 344 -13.62 2.58 19.93
C GLN A 344 -12.70 2.64 18.70
N SER A 345 -12.07 1.53 18.32
CA SER A 345 -11.23 1.50 17.11
C SER A 345 -12.04 1.70 15.83
N LEU A 346 -13.26 1.16 15.76
CA LEU A 346 -14.19 1.42 14.65
C LEU A 346 -14.63 2.88 14.59
N SER A 347 -14.91 3.52 15.73
CA SER A 347 -15.23 4.96 15.78
C SER A 347 -14.04 5.79 15.33
N ILE A 348 -12.83 5.54 15.84
CA ILE A 348 -11.62 6.24 15.38
C ILE A 348 -11.42 6.04 13.87
N PHE A 349 -11.68 4.84 13.36
CA PHE A 349 -11.55 4.57 11.94
C PHE A 349 -12.55 5.37 11.09
N SER A 350 -13.81 5.33 11.51
CA SER A 350 -14.95 6.06 10.91
C SER A 350 -14.71 7.56 10.88
N ASP A 351 -14.27 8.12 12.01
CA ASP A 351 -14.32 9.56 12.26
C ASP A 351 -13.02 10.26 11.86
N VAL A 352 -11.89 9.54 11.89
CA VAL A 352 -10.56 10.12 11.64
C VAL A 352 -9.92 9.56 10.38
N THR A 353 -9.70 8.26 10.29
CA THR A 353 -8.92 7.70 9.17
C THR A 353 -9.70 7.66 7.86
N ALA A 354 -10.98 7.31 7.88
CA ALA A 354 -11.77 7.23 6.64
C ALA A 354 -11.92 8.59 5.94
N PRO A 355 -12.19 9.72 6.65
CA PRO A 355 -12.21 11.04 6.04
C PRO A 355 -10.83 11.48 5.56
N ALA A 356 -9.76 11.19 6.31
CA ALA A 356 -8.38 11.50 5.89
C ALA A 356 -7.97 10.76 4.61
N LEU A 357 -8.24 9.45 4.54
CA LEU A 357 -8.04 8.62 3.35
C LEU A 357 -8.87 9.14 2.18
N ARG A 358 -10.14 9.46 2.40
CA ARG A 358 -11.00 10.04 1.36
C ARG A 358 -10.46 11.38 0.86
N GLY A 359 -9.97 12.23 1.75
CA GLY A 359 -9.34 13.50 1.40
C GLY A 359 -8.08 13.30 0.55
N SER A 360 -7.21 12.40 0.96
CA SER A 360 -5.99 12.04 0.21
C SER A 360 -6.30 11.48 -1.18
N LEU A 361 -7.27 10.56 -1.29
CA LEU A 361 -7.71 10.02 -2.57
C LEU A 361 -8.35 11.05 -3.48
N LEU A 362 -9.11 12.01 -2.93
CA LEU A 362 -9.69 13.11 -3.71
C LEU A 362 -8.60 14.07 -4.20
N GLU A 363 -7.58 14.35 -3.39
CA GLU A 363 -6.43 15.17 -3.79
C GLU A 363 -5.62 14.49 -4.89
N GLU A 364 -5.39 13.17 -4.77
CA GLU A 364 -4.69 12.39 -5.77
C GLU A 364 -5.49 12.28 -7.07
N ALA A 365 -6.81 12.07 -6.99
CA ALA A 365 -7.70 12.11 -8.14
C ALA A 365 -7.64 13.47 -8.85
N ALA A 366 -7.66 14.58 -8.11
CA ALA A 366 -7.53 15.92 -8.68
C ALA A 366 -6.15 16.15 -9.36
N LYS A 367 -5.07 15.58 -8.81
CA LYS A 367 -3.74 15.59 -9.45
C LYS A 367 -3.75 14.78 -10.75
N CYS A 368 -4.36 13.59 -10.74
CA CYS A 368 -4.52 12.74 -11.91
C CYS A 368 -5.35 13.42 -13.01
N ASP A 369 -6.44 14.09 -12.66
CA ASP A 369 -7.24 14.88 -13.62
C ASP A 369 -6.39 15.99 -14.27
N GLY A 370 -5.53 16.65 -13.50
CA GLY A 370 -4.55 17.61 -14.03
C GLY A 370 -3.60 16.99 -15.05
N TYR A 371 -3.07 15.78 -14.80
CA TYR A 371 -2.24 15.06 -15.77
C TYR A 371 -3.01 14.67 -17.03
N VAL A 372 -4.26 14.22 -16.88
CA VAL A 372 -5.12 13.90 -18.03
C VAL A 372 -5.39 15.15 -18.87
N ASP A 373 -5.60 16.31 -18.26
CA ASP A 373 -5.79 17.57 -18.97
C ASP A 373 -4.52 18.06 -19.68
N ILE A 374 -3.35 17.86 -19.08
CA ILE A 374 -2.05 18.11 -19.73
C ILE A 374 -1.91 17.21 -20.96
N LEU A 375 -2.15 15.90 -20.81
CA LEU A 375 -2.08 14.94 -21.92
C LEU A 375 -3.11 15.26 -23.02
N ARG A 376 -4.34 15.62 -22.65
CA ARG A 376 -5.36 16.07 -23.60
C ARG A 376 -4.93 17.33 -24.33
N ARG A 377 -4.35 18.32 -23.64
CA ARG A 377 -3.79 19.51 -24.30
C ARG A 377 -2.68 19.14 -25.26
N GLU A 378 -1.75 18.28 -24.87
CA GLU A 378 -0.66 17.83 -25.75
C GLU A 378 -1.19 17.14 -27.00
N ILE A 379 -2.20 16.27 -26.88
CA ILE A 379 -2.84 15.60 -28.02
C ILE A 379 -3.54 16.61 -28.94
N VAL A 380 -4.34 17.53 -28.38
CA VAL A 380 -5.03 18.57 -29.17
C VAL A 380 -4.04 19.52 -29.87
N HIS A 381 -2.94 19.88 -29.20
CA HIS A 381 -1.87 20.69 -29.82
C HIS A 381 -1.10 19.91 -30.89
N ARG A 382 -1.09 18.57 -30.82
CA ARG A 382 -0.47 17.70 -31.82
C ARG A 382 -1.35 17.54 -33.07
N GLU A 383 -2.67 17.59 -32.94
CA GLU A 383 -3.61 17.50 -34.06
C GLU A 383 -3.81 18.83 -34.80
N GLY A 384 -3.57 19.98 -34.15
CA GLY A 384 -3.63 21.31 -34.77
C GLY A 384 -2.36 21.75 -35.51
N LEU A 385 -1.27 21.00 -35.39
CA LEU A 385 -0.06 21.21 -36.18
C LEU A 385 -0.21 20.51 -37.52
N ASP A 386 -0.80 21.26 -38.45
CA ASP A 386 -0.85 20.97 -39.88
C ASP A 386 0.47 20.31 -40.31
N LEU A 387 0.38 19.09 -40.86
CA LEU A 387 1.46 18.16 -41.21
C LEU A 387 2.41 18.66 -42.32
N LYS A 388 2.50 19.98 -42.48
CA LYS A 388 3.34 20.67 -43.44
C LYS A 388 4.25 21.61 -42.66
N SER A 389 5.55 21.31 -42.69
CA SER A 389 6.64 22.24 -42.36
C SER A 389 6.89 22.53 -40.87
N ALA A 390 7.63 21.64 -40.20
CA ALA A 390 8.84 22.03 -39.43
C ALA A 390 9.55 20.80 -38.84
N PRO A 391 10.89 20.71 -38.91
CA PRO A 391 11.66 19.66 -38.25
C PRO A 391 11.69 19.91 -36.74
N PHE A 392 11.07 18.98 -36.02
CA PHE A 392 10.98 18.93 -34.56
C PHE A 392 12.38 18.71 -33.96
N ARG A 393 13.03 19.79 -33.52
CA ARG A 393 14.22 19.71 -32.66
C ARG A 393 13.75 19.33 -31.25
N MET A 394 13.73 18.04 -30.94
CA MET A 394 13.69 17.59 -29.54
C MET A 394 14.95 18.08 -28.84
N ARG A 395 14.77 19.07 -27.97
CA ARG A 395 15.81 19.62 -27.09
C ARG A 395 15.48 19.25 -25.65
N ASP A 396 15.05 18.02 -25.42
CA ASP A 396 15.03 17.46 -24.08
C ASP A 396 16.35 16.74 -23.84
N LYS A 397 17.11 17.28 -22.90
CA LYS A 397 18.33 16.68 -22.36
C LYS A 397 17.93 15.38 -21.65
N GLY A 398 17.78 14.30 -22.41
CA GLY A 398 17.67 12.96 -21.86
C GLY A 398 18.86 12.72 -20.94
N LYS A 399 18.58 12.33 -19.69
CA LYS A 399 19.60 11.86 -18.74
C LYS A 399 20.50 10.88 -19.47
N SER A 400 21.81 11.06 -19.36
CA SER A 400 22.74 10.21 -20.12
C SER A 400 22.49 8.74 -19.75
N PRO A 401 22.64 7.80 -20.70
CA PRO A 401 22.39 6.37 -20.44
C PRO A 401 23.21 5.83 -19.26
N THR A 402 24.38 6.43 -19.00
CA THR A 402 25.22 6.19 -17.82
C THR A 402 24.54 6.58 -16.51
N GLN A 403 23.80 7.68 -16.48
CA GLN A 403 23.11 8.18 -15.29
C GLN A 403 21.89 7.31 -14.96
N THR A 404 21.15 6.84 -15.97
CA THR A 404 20.09 5.84 -15.77
C THR A 404 20.62 4.49 -15.28
N LEU A 405 21.84 4.10 -15.70
CA LEU A 405 22.48 2.87 -15.24
C LEU A 405 22.93 2.99 -13.77
N THR A 406 23.49 4.13 -13.37
CA THR A 406 23.84 4.39 -11.97
C THR A 406 22.62 4.48 -11.07
N ASP A 407 21.53 5.11 -11.54
CA ASP A 407 20.28 5.17 -10.79
C ASP A 407 19.67 3.78 -10.60
N ALA A 408 19.68 2.94 -11.64
CA ALA A 408 19.26 1.55 -11.55
C ALA A 408 20.14 0.75 -10.57
N GLN A 409 21.47 0.92 -10.62
CA GLN A 409 22.38 0.26 -9.69
C GLN A 409 22.12 0.67 -8.23
N ASN A 410 21.94 1.97 -7.97
CA ASN A 410 21.65 2.48 -6.64
C ASN A 410 20.31 1.95 -6.09
N THR A 411 19.28 1.86 -6.93
CA THR A 411 17.99 1.27 -6.51
C THR A 411 18.15 -0.21 -6.17
N ILE A 412 18.97 -0.96 -6.91
CA ILE A 412 19.24 -2.38 -6.63
C ILE A 412 19.98 -2.53 -5.30
N GLU A 413 21.05 -1.77 -5.07
CA GLU A 413 21.80 -1.80 -3.81
C GLU A 413 20.89 -1.51 -2.61
N ARG A 414 20.04 -0.48 -2.69
CA ARG A 414 19.06 -0.16 -1.64
C ARG A 414 18.05 -1.28 -1.38
N THR A 415 17.54 -1.92 -2.44
CA THR A 415 16.63 -3.07 -2.24
C THR A 415 17.33 -4.25 -1.57
N HIS A 416 18.61 -4.46 -1.87
CA HIS A 416 19.40 -5.54 -1.32
C HIS A 416 19.78 -5.30 0.15
N GLU A 417 20.12 -4.06 0.52
CA GLU A 417 20.32 -3.64 1.92
C GLU A 417 19.04 -3.81 2.74
N ARG A 418 17.88 -3.42 2.19
CA ARG A 418 16.59 -3.61 2.85
C ARG A 418 16.25 -5.09 3.05
N GLN A 419 16.56 -5.94 2.07
CA GLN A 419 16.37 -7.39 2.19
C GLN A 419 17.34 -8.04 3.18
N ALA A 420 18.59 -7.61 3.19
CA ALA A 420 19.59 -8.06 4.15
C ALA A 420 19.19 -7.66 5.58
N PHE A 421 18.68 -6.44 5.77
CA PHE A 421 18.13 -5.97 7.03
C PHE A 421 16.91 -6.80 7.49
N LEU A 422 15.99 -7.12 6.58
CA LEU A 422 14.84 -7.98 6.92
C LEU A 422 15.24 -9.42 7.27
N ARG A 423 16.36 -9.92 6.71
CA ARG A 423 16.93 -11.24 7.06
C ARG A 423 17.71 -11.22 8.37
N SER A 424 18.36 -10.11 8.72
CA SER A 424 19.14 -9.97 9.95
C SER A 424 18.30 -9.50 11.15
N ALA A 425 17.14 -8.89 10.89
CA ALA A 425 16.14 -8.62 11.90
C ALA A 425 15.62 -9.97 12.43
N VAL A 426 16.12 -10.36 13.61
CA VAL A 426 15.64 -11.51 14.38
C VAL A 426 14.19 -11.25 14.76
N LEU A 427 13.27 -11.61 13.87
CA LEU A 427 11.85 -11.68 14.14
C LEU A 427 11.66 -12.84 15.12
N LEU A 428 11.04 -12.55 16.26
CA LEU A 428 10.72 -13.51 17.33
C LEU A 428 10.16 -14.81 16.73
N ASP A 429 10.78 -15.90 17.14
CA ASP A 429 10.64 -17.23 16.56
C ASP A 429 9.17 -17.71 16.62
N PRO A 430 8.50 -17.96 15.48
CA PRO A 430 7.15 -18.53 15.44
C PRO A 430 7.12 -20.03 15.81
N ALA A 431 8.25 -20.61 16.24
CA ALA A 431 8.40 -21.99 16.66
C ALA A 431 7.45 -22.46 17.78
N ALA A 432 6.69 -21.57 18.43
CA ALA A 432 5.69 -21.94 19.42
C ALA A 432 4.36 -22.47 18.84
N ILE A 433 4.12 -22.43 17.52
CA ILE A 433 2.84 -22.84 16.94
C ILE A 433 3.04 -23.90 15.84
N SER A 434 2.88 -25.17 16.27
CA SER A 434 2.37 -26.29 15.48
C SER A 434 3.28 -26.87 14.37
N SER A 435 3.99 -27.93 14.76
CA SER A 435 4.89 -28.83 14.01
C SER A 435 4.45 -29.38 12.64
N ARG A 436 3.25 -29.08 12.13
CA ARG A 436 2.73 -29.64 10.86
C ARG A 436 2.60 -28.62 9.72
N ALA A 437 2.44 -27.32 10.04
CA ALA A 437 2.43 -26.24 9.04
C ALA A 437 3.85 -25.79 8.64
N ASN A 438 4.85 -26.12 9.46
CA ASN A 438 6.25 -25.72 9.22
C ASN A 438 6.89 -26.44 8.03
N ALA A 439 6.42 -27.63 7.64
CA ALA A 439 6.96 -28.36 6.49
C ALA A 439 6.59 -27.68 5.16
N ASP A 440 5.35 -27.21 5.03
CA ASP A 440 4.87 -26.54 3.81
C ASP A 440 5.45 -25.13 3.70
N VAL A 441 5.60 -24.41 4.83
CA VAL A 441 6.27 -23.11 4.88
C VAL A 441 7.77 -23.26 4.59
N ALA A 442 8.44 -24.29 5.11
CA ALA A 442 9.84 -24.57 4.80
C ALA A 442 10.04 -24.88 3.31
N GLN A 443 9.15 -25.67 2.68
CA GLN A 443 9.20 -25.91 1.22
C GLN A 443 8.98 -24.64 0.40
N LEU A 444 8.08 -23.75 0.84
CA LEU A 444 7.85 -22.46 0.17
C LEU A 444 9.08 -21.55 0.28
N ILE A 445 9.70 -21.48 1.45
CA ILE A 445 10.94 -20.73 1.68
C ILE A 445 12.09 -21.31 0.84
N GLU A 446 12.21 -22.64 0.75
CA GLU A 446 13.23 -23.30 -0.07
C GLU A 446 13.04 -23.00 -1.56
N LYS A 447 11.81 -23.13 -2.09
CA LYS A 447 11.48 -22.77 -3.48
C LYS A 447 11.73 -21.29 -3.77
N GLN A 448 11.44 -20.40 -2.82
CA GLN A 448 11.70 -18.98 -2.95
C GLN A 448 13.20 -18.67 -2.92
N ASN A 449 13.97 -19.37 -2.09
CA ASN A 449 15.42 -19.27 -2.05
C ASN A 449 16.05 -19.76 -3.37
N GLU A 450 15.59 -20.89 -3.92
CA GLU A 450 16.03 -21.35 -5.24
C GLU A 450 15.72 -20.35 -6.36
N ALA A 451 14.51 -19.79 -6.38
CA ALA A 451 14.13 -18.77 -7.36
C ALA A 451 15.03 -17.53 -7.23
N SER A 452 15.28 -17.08 -5.99
CA SER A 452 16.19 -15.95 -5.73
C SER A 452 17.62 -16.24 -6.17
N ALA A 453 18.13 -17.45 -5.95
CA ALA A 453 19.46 -17.88 -6.37
C ALA A 453 19.60 -17.94 -7.91
N ARG A 454 18.54 -18.33 -8.62
CA ARG A 454 18.50 -18.29 -10.10
C ARG A 454 18.52 -16.85 -10.62
N VAL A 455 17.77 -15.96 -9.99
CA VAL A 455 17.73 -14.53 -10.35
C VAL A 455 19.09 -13.87 -10.11
N THR A 456 19.73 -14.10 -8.95
CA THR A 456 21.06 -13.54 -8.65
C THR A 456 22.11 -14.05 -9.62
N LYS A 457 22.09 -15.34 -9.98
CA LYS A 457 23.00 -15.93 -10.98
C LYS A 457 22.79 -15.35 -12.38
N LEU A 458 21.55 -15.02 -12.74
CA LEU A 458 21.24 -14.41 -14.04
C LEU A 458 21.68 -12.94 -14.09
N LEU A 459 21.49 -12.22 -12.99
CA LEU A 459 21.93 -10.83 -12.85
C LEU A 459 23.46 -10.72 -12.83
N SER A 460 24.17 -11.58 -12.09
CA SER A 460 25.64 -11.58 -12.10
C SER A 460 26.20 -11.86 -13.50
N ARG A 461 25.60 -12.79 -14.25
CA ARG A 461 25.94 -13.01 -15.66
C ARG A 461 25.65 -11.81 -16.55
N LYS A 462 24.55 -11.07 -16.33
CA LYS A 462 24.25 -9.84 -17.09
C LYS A 462 25.24 -8.73 -16.75
N LEU A 463 25.65 -8.60 -15.49
CA LEU A 463 26.62 -7.61 -15.03
C LEU A 463 28.01 -7.91 -15.59
N GLN A 464 28.45 -9.18 -15.56
CA GLN A 464 29.69 -9.61 -16.21
C GLN A 464 29.67 -9.34 -17.72
N LYS A 465 28.52 -9.54 -18.39
CA LYS A 465 28.36 -9.18 -19.80
C LYS A 465 28.45 -7.67 -20.03
N ALA A 466 27.85 -6.86 -19.16
CA ALA A 466 27.95 -5.40 -19.24
C ALA A 466 29.40 -4.93 -19.07
N GLN A 467 30.12 -5.47 -18.08
CA GLN A 467 31.55 -5.19 -17.88
C GLN A 467 32.39 -5.62 -19.09
N ALA A 468 32.09 -6.77 -19.70
CA ALA A 468 32.76 -7.19 -20.93
C ALA A 468 32.50 -6.23 -22.10
N VAL A 469 31.29 -5.64 -22.19
CA VAL A 469 30.97 -4.60 -23.17
C VAL A 469 31.74 -3.31 -22.90
N ASP A 470 31.93 -2.92 -21.64
CA ASP A 470 32.73 -1.74 -21.29
C ASP A 470 34.20 -1.92 -21.66
N VAL A 471 34.78 -3.12 -21.44
CA VAL A 471 36.14 -3.45 -21.89
C VAL A 471 36.24 -3.37 -23.42
N LEU A 472 35.27 -3.96 -24.14
CA LEU A 472 35.22 -3.88 -25.60
C LEU A 472 35.12 -2.43 -26.10
N LYS A 473 34.36 -1.58 -25.40
CA LYS A 473 34.26 -0.16 -25.73
C LYS A 473 35.61 0.54 -25.57
N CYS A 474 36.31 0.31 -24.46
CA CYS A 474 37.66 0.84 -24.25
C CYS A 474 38.64 0.37 -25.32
N ASP A 475 38.56 -0.90 -25.74
CA ASP A 475 39.40 -1.44 -26.81
C ASP A 475 39.08 -0.81 -28.17
N ILE A 476 37.81 -0.60 -28.49
CA ILE A 476 37.38 0.12 -29.71
C ILE A 476 37.91 1.55 -29.68
N ASP A 477 37.70 2.28 -28.57
CA ASP A 477 38.17 3.65 -28.42
C ASP A 477 39.69 3.71 -28.57
N ARG A 478 40.43 2.75 -27.99
CA ARG A 478 41.88 2.62 -28.17
C ARG A 478 42.27 2.37 -29.64
N ILE A 479 41.62 1.43 -30.32
CA ILE A 479 41.88 1.14 -31.73
C ILE A 479 41.60 2.37 -32.59
N THR A 480 40.54 3.14 -32.30
CA THR A 480 40.26 4.38 -33.04
C THR A 480 41.39 5.39 -32.89
N VAL A 481 41.91 5.59 -31.67
CA VAL A 481 43.08 6.47 -31.44
C VAL A 481 44.32 5.96 -32.17
N GLU A 482 44.60 4.65 -32.13
CA GLU A 482 45.74 4.06 -32.84
C GLU A 482 45.60 4.24 -34.37
N THR A 483 44.40 4.08 -34.92
CA THR A 483 44.15 4.33 -36.36
C THR A 483 44.29 5.80 -36.75
N GLU A 484 43.91 6.75 -35.87
CA GLU A 484 44.14 8.17 -36.09
C GLU A 484 45.64 8.50 -36.13
N ILE A 485 46.43 7.90 -35.24
CA ILE A 485 47.89 8.07 -35.18
C ILE A 485 48.55 7.48 -36.44
N VAL A 486 48.17 6.27 -36.86
CA VAL A 486 48.69 5.65 -38.09
C VAL A 486 48.28 6.46 -39.32
N GLY A 487 47.04 6.95 -39.37
CA GLY A 487 46.57 7.84 -40.44
C GLY A 487 47.39 9.14 -40.51
N ALA A 488 47.74 9.73 -39.37
CA ALA A 488 48.60 10.91 -39.31
C ALA A 488 50.04 10.62 -39.78
N LEU A 489 50.61 9.48 -39.41
CA LEU A 489 51.95 9.05 -39.84
C LEU A 489 52.02 8.74 -41.35
N VAL A 490 51.02 8.05 -41.90
CA VAL A 490 50.93 7.77 -43.35
C VAL A 490 50.71 9.08 -44.14
N GLY A 491 49.90 10.00 -43.62
CA GLY A 491 49.69 11.32 -44.22
C GLY A 491 50.96 12.20 -44.25
N LEU A 492 51.88 12.02 -43.28
CA LEU A 492 53.17 12.71 -43.26
C LEU A 492 54.18 12.08 -44.23
N SER A 493 54.15 10.74 -44.39
CA SER A 493 55.02 10.04 -45.36
C SER A 493 54.66 10.33 -46.82
N GLY A 494 53.40 10.63 -47.12
CA GLY A 494 52.93 10.97 -48.47
C GLY A 494 53.23 12.41 -48.93
N ARG A 495 53.81 13.25 -48.08
CA ARG A 495 54.07 14.68 -48.35
C ARG A 495 55.57 15.00 -48.54
N ALA A 496 56.43 13.99 -48.53
CA ALA A 496 57.89 14.11 -48.68
C ALA A 496 58.43 13.53 -50.01
N GLY A 497 57.56 13.19 -50.96
CA GLY A 497 57.88 12.97 -52.37
C GLY A 497 57.09 13.94 -53.21
#